data_AF-A0A358B3B7-F1
#
_entry.id   AF-A0A358B3B7-F1
#
_cell.length_a   1.000
_cell.length_b   1.000
_cell.length_c   1.000
_cell.angle_alpha   90.00
_cell.angle_beta   90.00
_cell.angle_gamma   90.00
#
_symmetry.space_group_name_H-M   'P 1'
#
loop_
_entity.id
_entity.type
_entity.pdbx_description
1 polymer ?
#
loop_
_entity_poly.entity_id
_entity_poly.type
_entity_poly.pdbx_seq_one_letter_code
_entity_poly.pdbx_strand_id
1 'polypeptide(L)' 'QDHWLPVLRTLGTRPWFEGRLMVSRAGNLFDAEGNLTDAETTKRLAEFLQGFAGSLQR' A
#
# COMPACT_ATOMS: atom_id res chain seq x y z
N GLN A 1 -12.31 -6.45 -8.27
CA GLN A 1 -11.49 -5.20 -8.30
C GLN A 1 -10.24 -5.48 -9.13
N ASP A 2 -10.40 -6.03 -10.33
CA ASP A 2 -9.28 -6.62 -11.10
C ASP A 2 -9.05 -5.90 -12.43
N HIS A 3 -9.72 -4.74 -12.60
CA HIS A 3 -9.73 -3.95 -13.83
C HIS A 3 -8.35 -3.46 -14.25
N TRP A 4 -7.39 -3.37 -13.31
CA TRP A 4 -6.03 -2.92 -13.59
C TRP A 4 -5.08 -4.04 -14.02
N LEU A 5 -5.40 -5.32 -13.78
CA LEU A 5 -4.49 -6.43 -14.15
C LEU A 5 -4.16 -6.45 -15.66
N PRO A 6 -5.13 -6.24 -16.58
CA PRO A 6 -4.81 -6.14 -18.00
C PRO A 6 -3.84 -4.99 -18.31
N VAL A 7 -4.00 -3.83 -17.67
CA VAL A 7 -3.15 -2.65 -17.87
C VAL A 7 -1.73 -2.90 -17.37
N LEU A 8 -1.59 -3.42 -16.15
CA LEU A 8 -0.31 -3.76 -15.54
C LEU A 8 0.46 -4.80 -16.37
N ARG A 9 -0.27 -5.77 -16.97
CA ARG A 9 0.30 -6.75 -17.90
C ARG A 9 0.78 -6.09 -19.19
N THR A 10 -0.02 -5.23 -19.81
CA THR A 10 0.35 -4.53 -21.05
C THR A 10 1.59 -3.66 -20.86
N LEU A 11 1.73 -3.02 -19.70
CA LEU A 11 2.90 -2.20 -19.36
C LEU A 11 4.14 -3.02 -18.97
N GLY A 12 4.07 -4.35 -18.94
CA GLY A 12 5.21 -5.20 -18.58
C GLY A 12 5.69 -5.02 -17.15
N THR A 13 4.81 -4.61 -16.24
CA THR A 13 5.17 -4.40 -14.83
C THR A 13 5.53 -5.71 -14.14
N ARG A 14 6.28 -5.64 -13.03
CA ARG A 14 6.47 -6.74 -12.07
C ARG A 14 5.51 -6.51 -10.89
N PRO A 15 4.21 -6.83 -11.00
CA PRO A 15 3.26 -6.58 -9.92
C PRO A 15 3.62 -7.39 -8.68
N TRP A 16 3.61 -6.73 -7.52
CA TRP A 16 3.72 -7.37 -6.21
C TRP A 16 2.32 -7.69 -5.71
N PHE A 17 2.03 -8.97 -5.50
CA PHE A 17 0.70 -9.47 -5.11
C PHE A 17 0.60 -9.88 -3.64
N GLU A 18 1.66 -9.65 -2.86
CA GLU A 18 1.68 -9.96 -1.43
C GLU A 18 1.43 -8.68 -0.61
N GLY A 19 0.91 -8.87 0.62
CA GLY A 19 0.52 -7.78 1.49
C GLY A 19 -0.80 -7.11 1.06
N ARG A 20 -1.65 -6.76 2.02
CA ARG A 20 -2.84 -5.93 1.76
C ARG A 20 -2.96 -4.92 2.90
N LEU A 21 -2.95 -3.63 2.55
CA LEU A 21 -3.24 -2.54 3.47
C LEU A 21 -4.60 -1.92 3.13
N MET A 22 -5.62 -2.27 3.90
CA MET A 22 -6.93 -1.61 3.85
C MET A 22 -7.07 -0.67 5.05
N VAL A 23 -7.39 0.59 4.76
CA VAL A 23 -7.60 1.64 5.76
C VAL A 23 -9.01 2.18 5.61
N SER A 24 -9.91 1.74 6.46
CA SER A 24 -11.30 2.21 6.48
C SER A 24 -11.37 3.61 7.03
N ARG A 25 -12.21 4.47 6.45
CA ARG A 25 -12.44 5.85 6.93
C ARG A 25 -11.13 6.65 7.06
N ALA A 26 -10.21 6.46 6.11
CA ALA A 26 -8.87 7.03 6.13
C ALA A 26 -8.85 8.56 6.34
N GLY A 27 -9.87 9.29 5.86
CA GLY A 27 -9.97 10.74 6.04
C GLY A 27 -9.90 11.22 7.50
N ASN A 28 -10.29 10.39 8.46
CA ASN A 28 -10.23 10.75 9.89
C ASN A 28 -8.88 10.44 10.55
N LEU A 29 -7.97 9.78 9.84
CA LEU A 29 -6.67 9.34 10.38
C LEU A 29 -5.56 10.34 10.08
N PHE A 30 -5.82 11.32 9.22
CA PHE A 30 -4.89 12.38 8.87
C PHE A 30 -5.23 13.67 9.61
N ASP A 31 -4.21 14.43 10.00
CA ASP A 31 -4.38 15.79 10.48
C ASP A 31 -4.57 16.79 9.32
N ALA A 32 -4.71 18.07 9.66
CA ALA A 32 -4.89 19.15 8.68
C ALA A 32 -3.65 19.39 7.81
N GLU A 33 -2.47 18.94 8.23
CA GLU A 33 -1.21 19.05 7.49
C GLU A 33 -0.97 17.83 6.58
N GLY A 34 -1.83 16.81 6.67
CA GLY A 34 -1.74 15.59 5.88
C GLY A 34 -0.86 14.51 6.51
N ASN A 35 -0.50 14.63 7.80
CA ASN A 35 0.23 13.59 8.51
C ASN A 35 -0.72 12.50 8.98
N LEU A 36 -0.32 11.24 8.80
CA LEU A 36 -1.03 10.09 9.38
C LEU A 36 -0.79 10.06 10.90
N THR A 37 -1.83 10.29 11.69
CA THR A 37 -1.74 10.39 13.16
C THR A 37 -2.12 9.10 13.88
N ASP A 38 -2.77 8.17 13.20
CA ASP A 38 -3.10 6.85 13.74
C ASP A 38 -1.85 5.95 13.78
N ALA A 39 -1.43 5.59 15.01
CA ALA A 39 -0.23 4.80 15.25
C ALA A 39 -0.36 3.34 14.76
N GLU A 40 -1.55 2.73 14.85
CA GLU A 40 -1.77 1.36 14.37
C GLU A 40 -1.67 1.30 12.85
N THR A 41 -2.32 2.25 12.18
CA THR A 41 -2.29 2.38 10.73
C THR A 41 -0.87 2.69 10.24
N THR A 42 -0.13 3.53 10.96
CA THR A 42 1.29 3.80 10.69
C THR A 42 2.14 2.53 10.77
N LYS A 43 1.94 1.71 11.81
CA LYS A 43 2.64 0.43 11.95
C LYS A 43 2.33 -0.52 10.79
N ARG A 44 1.05 -0.70 10.47
CA ARG A 44 0.60 -1.56 9.36
C ARG A 44 1.13 -1.07 8.00
N LEU A 45 1.21 0.25 7.81
CA LEU A 45 1.84 0.85 6.63
C LEU A 45 3.33 0.55 6.56
N ALA A 46 4.05 0.66 7.68
CA ALA A 46 5.48 0.32 7.74
C ALA A 46 5.73 -1.15 7.38
N GLU A 47 4.96 -2.07 7.94
CA GLU A 47 5.04 -3.51 7.62
C GLU A 47 4.75 -3.79 6.13
N PHE A 48 3.73 -3.14 5.57
CA PHE A 48 3.40 -3.25 4.14
C PHE A 48 4.56 -2.76 3.25
N LEU A 49 5.15 -1.60 3.57
CA LEU A 49 6.29 -1.05 2.82
C LEU A 49 7.54 -1.93 2.94
N GLN A 50 7.79 -2.52 4.12
CA GLN A 50 8.87 -3.48 4.30
C GLN A 50 8.70 -4.71 3.41
N GLY A 51 7.49 -5.26 3.33
CA GLY A 51 7.18 -6.38 2.43
C GLY A 51 7.43 -6.03 0.96
N PHE A 52 6.97 -4.85 0.53
CA PHE A 52 7.20 -4.38 -0.83
C PHE A 52 8.70 -4.22 -1.13
N ALA A 53 9.45 -3.53 -0.24
CA ALA A 53 10.87 -3.30 -0.40
C ALA A 53 11.66 -4.63 -0.45
N GLY A 54 11.31 -5.60 0.41
CA GLY A 54 11.91 -6.94 0.38
C GLY A 54 11.65 -7.70 -0.92
N SER A 55 10.51 -7.46 -1.58
CA SER A 55 10.21 -8.08 -2.89
C SER A 55 11.09 -7.57 -4.04
N LEU A 56 11.67 -6.36 -3.90
CA LEU A 56 12.54 -5.75 -4.91
C LEU A 56 13.97 -6.28 -4.86
N GLN A 57 14.39 -6.85 -3.72
CA GLN A 57 15.76 -7.35 -3.50
C GLN A 57 15.98 -8.77 -4.05
N ARG A 58 15.04 -9.28 -4.88
CA ARG A 58 15.03 -10.65 -5.41
C ARG A 58 15.06 -10.69 -6.94
#